data_AF-A0A7C7EPN7-F1
#
_entry.id   AF-A0A7C7EPN7-F1
#
_cell.length_a   1.000
_cell.length_b   1.000
_cell.length_c   1.000
_cell.angle_alpha   90.00
_cell.angle_beta   90.00
_cell.angle_gamma   90.00
#
_symmetry.space_group_name_H-M   'P 1'
#
loop_
_entity.id
_entity.type
_entity.pdbx_description
1 polymer ?
#
loop_
_entity_poly.entity_id
_entity_poly.type
_entity_poly.pdbx_seq_one_letter_code
_entity_poly.pdbx_strand_id
1 'polypeptide(L)' 'NVNNGERFSTYIIEGERGSGEIGINGAAARKAMVGDIVIIVNYGLMDDKEADAHQPTIVVLDANNCPVK' A
#
# COMPACT_ATOMS: atom_id res chain seq x y z
N ASN A 1 -6.17 -7.00 -0.53
CA ASN A 1 -7.42 -6.37 -0.11
C ASN A 1 -8.01 -7.20 1.02
N VAL A 2 -8.19 -6.60 2.20
CA VAL A 2 -8.61 -7.32 3.43
C VAL A 2 -10.08 -7.74 3.34
N ASN A 3 -10.91 -6.93 2.69
CA ASN A 3 -12.36 -7.13 2.65
C ASN A 3 -12.76 -8.30 1.72
N ASN A 4 -12.05 -8.49 0.61
CA ASN A 4 -12.44 -9.46 -0.42
C ASN A 4 -11.37 -10.51 -0.76
N GLY A 5 -10.17 -10.42 -0.17
CA GLY A 5 -9.07 -11.36 -0.40
C GLY A 5 -8.29 -11.18 -1.71
N GLU A 6 -8.69 -10.25 -2.58
CA GLU A 6 -7.99 -10.00 -3.86
C GLU A 6 -6.53 -9.56 -3.64
N ARG A 7 -5.67 -10.07 -4.53
CA ARG A 7 -4.24 -9.78 -4.60
C ARG A 7 -3.87 -9.39 -6.03
N PHE A 8 -3.10 -8.32 -6.17
CA PHE A 8 -2.62 -7.84 -7.46
C PHE A 8 -1.33 -7.03 -7.28
N SER A 9 -0.60 -6.83 -8.37
CA SER A 9 0.61 -6.02 -8.43
C SER A 9 0.39 -4.87 -9.41
N THR A 10 0.82 -3.67 -9.03
CA THR A 10 0.77 -2.45 -9.84
C THR A 10 1.87 -1.51 -9.40
N TYR A 11 2.00 -0.37 -10.07
CA TYR A 11 2.90 0.74 -9.70
C TYR A 11 2.13 1.86 -8.99
N ILE A 12 2.88 2.74 -8.31
CA ILE A 12 2.35 3.93 -7.62
C ILE A 12 2.27 5.14 -8.56
N ILE A 13 1.30 6.01 -8.31
CA ILE A 13 1.20 7.34 -8.91
C ILE A 13 1.18 8.33 -7.75
N GLU A 14 1.94 9.42 -7.86
CA GLU A 14 1.99 10.45 -6.81
C GLU A 14 0.62 11.15 -6.70
N GLY A 15 0.07 11.19 -5.48
CA GLY A 15 -1.16 11.89 -5.15
C GLY A 15 -0.89 13.23 -4.46
N GLU A 16 -1.94 14.02 -4.27
CA GLU A 16 -1.84 15.30 -3.58
C GLU A 16 -1.43 15.13 -2.10
N ARG A 17 -0.43 15.89 -1.66
CA ARG A 17 0.10 15.77 -0.29
C ARG A 17 -0.95 16.14 0.74
N GLY A 18 -1.21 15.23 1.69
CA GLY A 18 -2.12 15.47 2.81
C GLY A 18 -3.60 15.21 2.49
N SER A 19 -3.94 14.76 1.27
CA SER A 19 -5.32 14.44 0.90
C SER A 19 -5.85 13.17 1.56
N GLY A 20 -4.97 12.24 1.93
CA GLY A 20 -5.34 10.89 2.37
C GLY A 20 -5.89 10.01 1.24
N GLU A 21 -5.72 10.41 -0.02
CA GLU A 21 -6.24 9.66 -1.16
C GLU A 21 -5.51 8.32 -1.37
N ILE A 22 -6.27 7.23 -1.46
CA ILE A 22 -5.79 5.92 -1.93
C ILE A 22 -6.69 5.47 -3.09
N GLY A 23 -6.28 5.80 -4.31
CA GLY A 23 -7.01 5.48 -5.54
C GLY A 23 -6.54 4.19 -6.19
N ILE A 24 -7.47 3.29 -6.54
CA ILE A 24 -7.21 2.09 -7.34
C ILE A 24 -7.87 2.27 -8.71
N ASN A 25 -7.04 2.57 -9.71
CA ASN A 25 -7.49 2.99 -11.03
C ASN A 25 -7.42 1.88 -12.09
N GLY A 26 -8.12 2.08 -13.21
CA GLY A 26 -8.04 1.21 -14.39
C GLY A 26 -8.50 -0.22 -14.12
N ALA A 27 -7.79 -1.21 -14.68
CA ALA A 27 -8.16 -2.62 -14.53
C ALA A 27 -8.17 -3.10 -13.07
N ALA A 28 -7.33 -2.51 -12.21
CA ALA A 28 -7.25 -2.85 -10.79
C ALA A 28 -8.53 -2.45 -10.03
N ALA A 29 -9.32 -1.47 -10.53
CA ALA A 29 -10.60 -1.08 -9.94
C ALA A 29 -11.63 -2.23 -9.93
N ARG A 30 -11.44 -3.27 -10.74
CA ARG A 30 -12.29 -4.48 -10.70
C ARG A 30 -12.01 -5.39 -9.50
N LYS A 31 -10.95 -5.12 -8.74
CA LYS A 31 -10.46 -5.95 -7.61
C LYS A 31 -10.63 -5.27 -6.24
N ALA A 32 -11.17 -4.06 -6.21
CA ALA A 32 -11.41 -3.31 -4.98
C ALA A 32 -12.59 -2.36 -5.15
N MET A 33 -13.24 -1.99 -4.04
CA MET A 33 -14.28 -0.98 -3.98
C MET A 33 -13.89 0.14 -3.02
N VAL A 34 -14.52 1.31 -3.17
CA VAL A 34 -14.37 2.41 -2.19
C VAL A 34 -14.76 1.90 -0.80
N GLY A 35 -13.88 2.13 0.18
CA GLY A 35 -14.06 1.69 1.57
C GLY A 35 -13.38 0.35 1.90
N ASP A 36 -12.82 -0.36 0.91
CA ASP A 36 -12.01 -1.54 1.19
C ASP A 36 -10.71 -1.16 1.94
N ILE A 37 -10.37 -1.95 2.96
CA ILE A 37 -9.11 -1.86 3.67
C ILE A 37 -8.05 -2.60 2.84
N VAL A 38 -6.97 -1.92 2.50
CA VAL A 38 -5.88 -2.47 1.69
C VAL A 38 -4.54 -2.40 2.43
N ILE A 39 -3.64 -3.30 2.06
CA ILE A 39 -2.24 -3.29 2.48
C ILE A 39 -1.42 -3.09 1.21
N ILE A 40 -0.61 -2.03 1.18
CA ILE A 40 0.29 -1.72 0.07
C ILE A 40 1.70 -2.14 0.51
N VAL A 41 2.35 -2.97 -0.30
CA VAL A 41 3.70 -3.50 0.00
C VAL A 41 4.59 -3.30 -1.22
N ASN A 42 5.81 -2.83 -0.97
CA ASN A 42 6.89 -2.83 -1.94
C ASN A 42 7.96 -3.84 -1.51
N TYR A 43 8.61 -4.48 -2.48
CA TYR A 43 9.70 -5.42 -2.24
C TYR A 43 10.97 -4.89 -2.90
N GLY A 44 12.10 -5.03 -2.20
CA GLY A 44 13.42 -4.76 -2.73
C GLY A 44 14.21 -6.05 -2.92
N LEU A 45 15.13 -6.05 -3.88
CA LEU A 45 16.17 -7.06 -3.96
C LEU A 45 17.36 -6.61 -3.11
N MET A 46 17.89 -7.52 -2.30
CA MET A 46 18.98 -7.30 -1.36
C MET A 46 19.86 -8.54 -1.35
N ASP A 47 21.14 -8.38 -1.02
CA ASP A 47 21.96 -9.53 -0.63
C ASP A 47 21.65 -9.99 0.80
N ASP A 48 22.16 -11.16 1.20
CA ASP A 48 21.85 -11.76 2.50
C ASP A 48 22.23 -10.83 3.68
N LYS A 49 23.35 -10.11 3.59
CA LYS A 49 23.81 -9.22 4.67
C LYS A 49 22.95 -7.97 4.76
N GLU A 50 22.55 -7.42 3.61
CA GLU A 50 21.62 -6.30 3.52
C GLU A 50 20.25 -6.69 4.07
N ALA A 51 19.76 -7.90 3.71
CA ALA A 51 18.47 -8.42 4.16
C ALA A 51 18.43 -8.63 5.68
N ASP A 52 19.50 -9.20 6.26
CA ASP A 52 19.62 -9.39 7.72
C ASP A 52 19.60 -8.06 8.49
N ALA A 53 20.15 -7.00 7.90
CA ALA A 53 20.18 -5.66 8.48
C ALA A 53 18.95 -4.80 8.15
N HIS A 54 18.09 -5.25 7.23
CA HIS A 54 17.00 -4.43 6.71
C HIS A 54 15.91 -4.21 7.77
N GLN A 55 15.59 -2.94 8.01
CA GLN A 55 14.44 -2.55 8.81
C GLN A 55 13.35 -1.99 7.87
N PRO A 56 12.21 -2.68 7.73
CA PRO A 56 11.15 -2.20 6.86
C PRO A 56 10.52 -0.94 7.43
N THR A 57 10.24 0.03 6.56
CA THR A 57 9.40 1.16 6.94
C THR A 57 7.96 0.67 7.05
N ILE A 58 7.40 0.75 8.26
CA ILE A 58 6.01 0.40 8.54
C ILE A 58 5.27 1.71 8.83
N VAL A 59 4.32 2.05 7.96
CA VAL A 59 3.43 3.20 8.16
C VAL A 59 2.05 2.67 8.53
N VAL A 60 1.53 3.10 9.68
CA VAL A 60 0.17 2.78 10.10
C VAL A 60 -0.70 4.01 9.90
N LEU A 61 -1.84 3.83 9.24
CA LEU A 61 -2.79 4.91 8.95
C LEU A 61 -4.04 4.79 9.82
N ASP A 62 -4.68 5.92 10.10
CA ASP A 62 -6.02 5.97 10.69
C ASP A 62 -7.14 5.81 9.64
N ALA A 63 -8.40 5.96 10.06
CA ALA A 63 -9.57 5.87 9.19
C ALA A 63 -9.65 6.94 8.09
N ASN A 64 -8.89 8.03 8.21
CA ASN A 64 -8.78 9.11 7.23
C ASN A 64 -7.47 9.02 6.42
N ASN A 65 -6.80 7.87 6.46
CA ASN A 65 -5.51 7.62 5.82
C ASN A 65 -4.38 8.57 6.27
N CYS A 66 -4.48 9.10 7.49
CA CYS A 66 -3.43 9.92 8.09
C CYS A 66 -2.44 9.03 8.88
N PRO A 67 -1.11 9.19 8.71
CA PRO A 67 -0.12 8.44 9.48
C PRO A 67 -0.26 8.67 10.99
N VAL A 68 -0.32 7.59 11.75
CA VAL A 68 -0.36 7.60 13.22
C VAL A 68 0.84 6.91 13.86
N LYS A 69 1.62 6.16 13.07
CA LYS A 69 2.88 5.54 13.46
C LYS A 69 3.78 5.36 12.25
#